data_AF-A0AAV1ZYI3-F1
#
_entry.id   AF-A0AAV1ZYI3-F1
#
_cell.length_a   1.000
_cell.length_b   1.000
_cell.length_c   1.000
_cell.angle_alpha   90.00
_cell.angle_beta   90.00
_cell.angle_gamma   90.00
#
_symmetry.space_group_name_H-M   'P 1'
#
loop_
_entity.id
_entity.type
_entity.pdbx_description
1 polymer ?
#
loop_
_entity_poly.entity_id
_entity_poly.type
_entity_poly.pdbx_seq_one_letter_code
_entity_poly.pdbx_strand_id
1 'polypeptide(L)'
;MSIQSLVIQNEEKELSFDMSYIPEFFRGKCEVELNETAERKKQSIQELRKMLENDKSTEKICFHSDLLVQYLRHSKYNTNKALNQLRNLNALRKKEVKMFQPIPDEYFSTKPSAKFLVVFPKRSPDGCTMVLFQIVLYSGPVQRNPFYKRNSCVKISVDSHKKVFIR
;
A
#
# COMPACT_ATOMS: atom_id res chain seq x y z
N MET A 1 15.09 37.03 25.94
CA MET A 1 14.54 35.69 25.65
C MET A 1 14.80 35.40 24.19
N SER A 2 15.79 34.55 23.90
CA SER A 2 16.32 34.32 22.56
C SER A 2 15.42 33.38 21.75
N ILE A 3 15.19 33.71 20.48
CA ILE A 3 14.39 32.96 19.49
C ILE A 3 14.97 31.54 19.21
N GLN A 4 16.13 31.22 19.79
CA GLN A 4 16.87 29.97 19.60
C GLN A 4 16.29 28.74 20.34
N SER A 5 15.33 28.89 21.26
CA SER A 5 14.82 27.76 22.06
C SER A 5 13.57 27.07 21.49
N LEU A 6 13.08 27.47 20.31
CA LEU A 6 11.94 26.83 19.62
C LEU A 6 12.33 26.06 18.34
N VAL A 7 13.64 25.91 18.06
CA VAL A 7 14.16 25.30 16.82
C VAL A 7 14.71 23.86 17.03
N ILE A 8 14.56 23.29 18.21
CA ILE A 8 14.97 21.92 18.55
C ILE A 8 13.64 21.13 18.66
N GLN A 9 13.14 20.30 17.73
CA GLN A 9 13.78 19.27 16.89
C GLN A 9 12.93 19.00 15.61
N ASN A 10 13.18 19.72 14.52
CA ASN A 10 12.73 19.29 13.19
C ASN A 10 13.93 19.23 12.27
N GLU A 11 14.89 18.37 12.59
CA GLU A 11 15.71 17.80 11.52
C GLU A 11 14.75 16.95 10.68
N GLU A 12 14.40 17.45 9.50
CA GLU A 12 13.69 16.66 8.49
C GLU A 12 14.57 15.45 8.17
N LYS A 13 14.42 14.36 8.93
CA LYS A 13 15.06 13.09 8.65
C LYS A 13 14.57 12.68 7.28
N GLU A 14 15.44 12.82 6.28
CA GLU A 14 15.15 12.41 4.93
C GLU A 14 14.97 10.89 4.90
N LEU A 15 13.72 10.45 4.73
CA LEU A 15 13.39 9.03 4.71
C LEU A 15 13.51 8.52 3.28
N SER A 16 14.51 7.68 3.02
CA SER A 16 14.69 7.04 1.73
C SER A 16 13.53 6.07 1.43
N PHE A 17 13.15 6.00 0.15
CA PHE A 17 12.25 4.97 -0.36
C PHE A 17 13.03 3.67 -0.61
N ASP A 18 13.59 3.10 0.44
CA ASP A 18 14.15 1.75 0.45
C ASP A 18 13.10 0.78 1.03
N MET A 19 12.97 -0.40 0.42
CA MET A 19 12.06 -1.46 0.88
C MET A 19 12.73 -2.37 1.92
N SER A 20 14.06 -2.44 1.92
CA SER A 20 14.85 -3.26 2.84
C SER A 20 15.05 -2.59 4.21
N TYR A 21 14.86 -1.27 4.28
CA TYR A 21 15.10 -0.47 5.47
C TYR A 21 13.80 0.12 6.02
N ILE A 22 13.47 -0.25 7.26
CA ILE A 22 12.36 0.35 8.02
C ILE A 22 12.96 1.02 9.27
N PRO A 23 12.95 2.36 9.35
CA PRO A 23 13.38 3.11 10.52
C PRO A 23 12.73 2.64 11.82
N GLU A 24 13.50 2.66 12.91
CA GLU A 24 13.05 2.17 14.23
C GLU A 24 11.81 2.89 14.75
N PHE A 25 11.67 4.18 14.48
CA PHE A 25 10.50 4.94 14.93
C PHE A 25 9.19 4.42 14.32
N PHE A 26 9.20 3.84 13.11
CA PHE A 26 8.01 3.19 12.56
C PHE A 26 7.70 1.88 13.25
N ARG A 27 8.71 1.17 13.77
CA ARG A 27 8.49 -0.04 14.56
C ARG A 27 7.77 0.31 15.86
N GLY A 28 8.24 1.35 16.56
CA GLY A 28 7.56 1.88 17.75
C GLY A 28 6.13 2.34 17.46
N LYS A 29 5.90 3.01 16.32
CA LYS A 29 4.56 3.41 15.89
C LYS A 29 3.64 2.20 15.67
N CYS A 30 4.13 1.13 15.03
CA CYS A 30 3.36 -0.11 14.87
C CYS A 30 3.03 -0.79 16.22
N GLU A 31 3.97 -0.79 17.16
CA GLU A 31 3.72 -1.31 18.50
C GLU A 31 2.62 -0.52 19.21
N VAL A 32 2.67 0.81 19.19
CA VAL A 32 1.68 1.66 19.86
C VAL A 32 0.31 1.63 19.17
N GLU A 33 0.26 1.74 17.85
CA GLU A 33 -1.00 1.87 17.10
C GLU A 33 -1.68 0.53 16.79
N LEU A 34 -0.88 -0.51 16.56
CA LEU A 34 -1.37 -1.83 16.13
C LEU A 34 -1.24 -2.89 17.23
N ASN A 35 -0.55 -2.60 18.34
CA ASN A 35 -0.16 -3.60 19.35
C ASN A 35 0.54 -4.79 18.67
N GLU A 36 1.45 -4.50 17.72
CA GLU A 36 2.22 -5.48 16.96
C GLU A 36 3.40 -6.00 17.79
N THR A 37 3.18 -7.04 18.60
CA THR A 37 4.28 -7.81 19.22
C THR A 37 4.72 -8.97 18.33
N ALA A 38 5.94 -9.47 18.50
CA ALA A 38 6.47 -10.59 17.71
C ALA A 38 5.59 -11.85 17.86
N GLU A 39 5.12 -12.11 19.08
CA GLU A 39 4.24 -13.23 19.44
C GLU A 39 2.89 -13.09 18.76
N ARG A 40 2.25 -11.91 18.90
CA ARG A 40 0.94 -11.66 18.30
C ARG A 40 1.01 -11.74 16.78
N LYS A 41 2.06 -11.21 16.17
CA LYS A 41 2.29 -11.33 14.73
C LYS A 41 2.34 -12.78 14.29
N LYS A 42 3.12 -13.62 14.97
CA LYS A 42 3.23 -15.05 14.65
C LYS A 42 1.90 -15.78 14.82
N GLN A 43 1.18 -15.52 15.91
CA GLN A 43 -0.13 -16.11 16.19
C GLN A 43 -1.18 -15.71 15.14
N SER A 44 -1.30 -14.42 14.83
CA SER A 44 -2.28 -13.93 13.85
C SER A 44 -1.99 -14.41 12.43
N ILE A 45 -0.72 -14.57 12.03
CA ILE A 45 -0.36 -15.19 10.74
C ILE A 45 -0.80 -16.65 10.69
N GLN A 46 -0.53 -17.42 11.76
CA GLN A 46 -0.93 -18.82 11.83
C GLN A 46 -2.45 -18.98 11.83
N GLU A 47 -3.17 -18.15 12.57
CA GLU A 47 -4.62 -18.12 12.61
C GLU A 47 -5.19 -17.80 11.22
N LEU A 48 -4.71 -16.74 10.58
CA LEU A 48 -5.17 -16.34 9.24
C LEU A 48 -4.89 -17.43 8.19
N ARG A 49 -3.74 -18.12 8.27
CA ARG A 49 -3.44 -19.27 7.39
C ARG A 49 -4.44 -20.40 7.56
N LYS A 50 -4.72 -20.82 8.80
CA LYS A 50 -5.73 -21.84 9.09
C LYS A 50 -7.11 -21.45 8.55
N MET A 51 -7.49 -20.18 8.69
CA MET A 51 -8.75 -19.69 8.14
C MET A 51 -8.80 -19.75 6.61
N LEU A 52 -7.68 -19.46 5.94
CA LEU A 52 -7.57 -19.50 4.47
C LEU A 52 -7.56 -20.93 3.93
N GLU A 53 -6.93 -21.86 4.64
CA GLU A 53 -6.93 -23.30 4.30
C GLU A 53 -8.35 -23.89 4.36
N ASN A 54 -9.14 -23.45 5.34
CA ASN A 54 -10.53 -23.88 5.48
C ASN A 54 -11.51 -23.16 4.52
N ASP A 55 -11.05 -22.15 3.78
CA ASP A 55 -11.89 -21.34 2.92
C ASP A 55 -11.82 -21.80 1.45
N LYS A 56 -12.94 -22.37 0.98
CA LYS A 56 -13.12 -22.83 -0.41
C LYS A 56 -12.86 -21.74 -1.46
N SER A 57 -13.02 -20.47 -1.10
CA SER A 57 -12.79 -19.38 -2.05
C SER A 57 -11.30 -19.19 -2.36
N THR A 58 -10.42 -19.47 -1.39
CA THR A 58 -8.97 -19.23 -1.47
C THR A 58 -8.12 -20.50 -1.59
N GLU A 59 -8.74 -21.68 -1.63
CA GLU A 59 -8.11 -23.01 -1.67
C GLU A 59 -6.96 -23.16 -2.67
N LYS A 60 -7.04 -22.51 -3.84
CA LYS A 60 -6.01 -22.59 -4.91
C LYS A 60 -4.93 -21.52 -4.84
N ILE A 61 -4.92 -20.65 -3.83
CA ILE A 61 -4.02 -19.51 -3.76
C ILE A 61 -3.07 -19.67 -2.58
N CYS A 62 -1.78 -19.77 -2.88
CA CYS A 62 -0.73 -19.70 -1.87
C CYS A 62 -0.41 -18.24 -1.56
N PHE A 63 -0.54 -17.84 -0.29
CA PHE A 63 -0.19 -16.49 0.17
C PHE A 63 1.14 -16.51 0.93
N HIS A 64 2.09 -15.68 0.48
CA HIS A 64 3.33 -15.44 1.20
C HIS A 64 3.08 -14.74 2.54
N SER A 65 3.94 -15.01 3.54
CA SER A 65 3.83 -14.41 4.87
C SER A 65 3.83 -12.89 4.83
N ASP A 66 4.62 -12.29 3.96
CA ASP A 66 4.79 -10.83 3.90
C ASP A 66 3.51 -10.15 3.44
N LEU A 67 2.81 -10.75 2.46
CA LEU A 67 1.48 -10.31 2.04
C LEU A 67 0.46 -10.43 3.17
N LEU A 68 0.45 -11.56 3.90
CA LEU A 68 -0.48 -11.74 5.03
C LEU A 68 -0.26 -10.68 6.11
N VAL A 69 0.99 -10.34 6.41
CA VAL A 69 1.34 -9.28 7.37
C VAL A 69 0.82 -7.92 6.91
N GLN A 70 0.89 -7.60 5.61
CA GLN A 70 0.33 -6.34 5.09
C GLN A 70 -1.19 -6.25 5.32
N TYR A 71 -1.94 -7.33 5.07
CA TYR A 71 -3.39 -7.36 5.34
C TYR A 71 -3.72 -7.30 6.83
N LEU A 72 -2.92 -7.98 7.67
CA LEU A 72 -3.08 -7.93 9.13
C LEU A 72 -2.81 -6.52 9.67
N ARG A 73 -1.76 -5.83 9.21
CA ARG A 73 -1.48 -4.44 9.58
C ARG A 73 -2.62 -3.52 9.15
N HIS A 74 -3.13 -3.69 7.93
CA HIS A 74 -4.28 -2.93 7.44
C HIS A 74 -5.56 -3.18 8.25
N SER A 75 -5.72 -4.38 8.81
CA SER A 75 -6.86 -4.73 9.65
C SER A 75 -6.65 -4.48 11.15
N LYS A 76 -5.52 -3.88 11.57
CA LYS A 76 -5.11 -3.73 12.98
C LYS A 76 -5.09 -5.08 13.73
N TYR A 77 -4.58 -6.11 13.06
CA TYR A 77 -4.50 -7.50 13.55
C TYR A 77 -5.86 -8.15 13.83
N ASN A 78 -6.93 -7.69 13.17
CA ASN A 78 -8.21 -8.40 13.15
C ASN A 78 -8.22 -9.43 12.01
N THR A 79 -8.20 -10.71 12.36
CA THR A 79 -8.10 -11.85 11.43
C THR A 79 -9.33 -11.98 10.54
N ASN A 80 -10.54 -11.80 11.09
CA ASN A 80 -11.79 -11.80 10.33
C ASN A 80 -11.83 -10.70 9.25
N LYS A 81 -11.43 -9.48 9.62
CA LYS A 81 -11.37 -8.34 8.68
C LYS A 81 -10.32 -8.56 7.60
N ALA A 82 -9.16 -9.13 7.95
CA ALA A 82 -8.12 -9.49 6.98
C ALA A 82 -8.60 -10.57 6.00
N LEU A 83 -9.28 -11.61 6.50
CA LEU A 83 -9.86 -12.67 5.66
C LEU A 83 -10.86 -12.10 4.65
N ASN A 84 -11.77 -11.23 5.09
CA ASN A 84 -12.72 -10.58 4.20
C ASN A 84 -12.03 -9.71 3.12
N GLN A 85 -10.92 -9.07 3.44
CA GLN A 85 -10.14 -8.32 2.45
C GLN A 85 -9.49 -9.24 1.41
N LEU A 86 -8.97 -10.40 1.82
CA LEU A 86 -8.41 -11.41 0.91
C LEU A 86 -9.50 -12.02 0.01
N ARG A 87 -10.68 -12.31 0.55
CA ARG A 87 -11.85 -12.73 -0.23
C ARG A 87 -12.22 -11.70 -1.29
N ASN A 88 -12.25 -10.42 -0.90
CA ASN A 88 -12.55 -9.31 -1.81
C ASN A 88 -11.49 -9.16 -2.91
N LEU A 89 -10.20 -9.33 -2.58
CA LEU A 89 -9.13 -9.35 -3.58
C LEU A 89 -9.36 -10.46 -4.59
N ASN A 90 -9.67 -11.67 -4.12
CA ASN A 90 -9.90 -12.82 -4.99
C ASN A 90 -11.15 -12.62 -5.87
N ALA A 91 -12.23 -12.08 -5.31
CA ALA A 91 -13.43 -11.72 -6.08
C ALA A 91 -13.13 -10.68 -7.16
N LEU A 92 -12.36 -9.63 -6.82
CA LEU A 92 -11.91 -8.61 -7.79
C LEU A 92 -11.06 -9.23 -8.89
N ARG A 93 -10.13 -10.12 -8.56
CA ARG A 93 -9.27 -10.82 -9.51
C ARG A 93 -10.07 -11.69 -10.49
N LYS A 94 -11.11 -12.37 -10.00
CA LYS A 94 -12.02 -13.17 -10.83
C LYS A 94 -12.91 -12.31 -11.73
N LYS A 95 -13.35 -11.15 -11.23
CA LYS A 95 -14.21 -10.22 -11.97
C LYS A 95 -13.44 -9.49 -13.08
N GLU A 96 -12.29 -8.94 -12.75
CA GLU A 96 -11.51 -8.06 -13.64
C GLU A 96 -10.26 -8.77 -14.16
N VAL A 97 -10.43 -9.97 -14.73
CA VAL A 97 -9.30 -10.82 -15.17
C VAL A 97 -8.30 -10.07 -16.05
N LYS A 98 -8.80 -9.20 -16.94
CA LYS A 98 -8.00 -8.37 -17.86
C LYS A 98 -6.99 -7.47 -17.13
N MET A 99 -7.33 -6.94 -15.94
CA MET A 99 -6.43 -6.08 -15.17
C MET A 99 -5.28 -6.84 -14.50
N PHE A 100 -5.47 -8.14 -14.26
CA PHE A 100 -4.48 -8.99 -13.58
C PHE A 100 -3.72 -9.90 -14.55
N GLN A 101 -3.82 -9.65 -15.86
CA GLN A 101 -3.00 -10.33 -16.85
C GLN A 101 -1.52 -9.92 -16.71
N PRO A 102 -0.59 -10.85 -16.94
CA PRO A 102 0.84 -10.52 -16.96
C PRO A 102 1.09 -9.48 -18.05
N ILE A 103 1.91 -8.48 -17.71
CA ILE A 103 2.35 -7.45 -18.66
C ILE A 103 3.58 -8.02 -19.37
N PRO A 104 3.59 -8.14 -20.72
CA PRO A 104 4.76 -8.62 -21.44
C PRO A 104 5.97 -7.70 -21.27
N ASP A 105 7.17 -8.28 -21.22
CA ASP A 105 8.41 -7.55 -20.94
C ASP A 105 8.69 -6.43 -21.96
N GLU A 106 8.23 -6.62 -23.20
CA GLU A 106 8.32 -5.66 -24.31
C GLU A 106 7.68 -4.29 -23.97
N TYR A 107 6.69 -4.26 -23.07
CA TYR A 107 6.05 -3.00 -22.64
C TYR A 107 6.94 -2.16 -21.73
N PHE A 108 7.92 -2.76 -21.06
CA PHE A 108 8.87 -2.04 -20.21
C PHE A 108 10.03 -1.44 -21.01
N SER A 109 10.38 -2.03 -22.16
CA SER A 109 11.50 -1.60 -23.01
C SER A 109 11.11 -0.57 -24.07
N THR A 110 9.90 -0.64 -24.61
CA THR A 110 9.52 0.12 -25.81
C THR A 110 9.02 1.54 -25.52
N LYS A 111 8.33 1.78 -24.39
CA LYS A 111 7.85 3.10 -23.98
C LYS A 111 7.79 3.18 -22.45
N PRO A 112 8.55 4.07 -21.78
CA PRO A 112 8.34 4.28 -20.36
C PRO A 112 6.96 4.90 -20.15
N SER A 113 6.00 4.09 -19.68
CA SER A 113 4.70 4.53 -19.17
C SER A 113 4.81 5.50 -17.99
N ALA A 114 6.03 5.72 -17.49
CA ALA A 114 6.44 6.59 -16.40
C ALA A 114 6.09 8.08 -16.57
N LYS A 115 5.54 8.53 -17.70
CA LYS A 115 5.07 9.93 -17.83
C LYS A 115 3.77 10.20 -17.05
N PHE A 116 3.00 9.18 -16.71
CA PHE A 116 1.73 9.34 -15.99
C PHE A 116 1.88 9.18 -14.47
N LEU A 117 2.85 8.37 -14.01
CA LEU A 117 3.05 8.05 -12.60
C LEU A 117 4.53 8.14 -12.26
N VAL A 118 4.87 9.00 -11.31
CA VAL A 118 6.23 9.17 -10.79
C VAL A 118 6.23 8.84 -9.30
N VAL A 119 7.00 7.84 -8.90
CA VAL A 119 7.25 7.53 -7.49
C VAL A 119 8.44 8.36 -7.03
N PHE A 120 8.30 9.10 -5.94
CA PHE A 120 9.41 9.88 -5.41
C PHE A 120 10.41 8.98 -4.67
N PRO A 121 11.72 9.28 -4.74
CA PRO A 121 12.76 8.52 -4.03
C PRO A 121 12.74 8.77 -2.51
N LYS A 122 11.93 9.73 -2.05
CA LYS A 122 11.81 10.13 -0.65
C LYS A 122 10.39 9.90 -0.15
N ARG A 123 10.27 9.47 1.10
CA ARG A 123 9.00 9.31 1.81
C ARG A 123 8.60 10.62 2.47
N SER A 124 7.31 10.75 2.80
CA SER A 124 6.84 11.82 3.68
C SER A 124 7.46 11.66 5.09
N PRO A 125 7.44 12.70 5.93
CA PRO A 125 7.84 12.58 7.34
C PRO A 125 7.10 11.47 8.10
N ASP A 126 5.85 11.17 7.71
CA ASP A 126 5.04 10.08 8.24
C ASP A 126 5.38 8.69 7.64
N GLY A 127 6.37 8.59 6.75
CA GLY A 127 6.82 7.33 6.13
C GLY A 127 6.05 6.89 4.89
N CYS A 128 5.12 7.72 4.43
CA CYS A 128 4.28 7.39 3.29
C CYS A 128 5.05 7.55 1.98
N THR A 129 4.80 6.63 1.04
CA THR A 129 5.32 6.72 -0.32
C THR A 129 4.64 7.86 -1.04
N MET A 130 5.42 8.80 -1.55
CA MET A 130 4.90 9.91 -2.33
C MET A 130 4.82 9.48 -3.80
N VAL A 131 3.64 9.58 -4.40
CA VAL A 131 3.40 9.24 -5.82
C VAL A 131 2.73 10.42 -6.50
N LEU A 132 3.33 10.92 -7.57
CA LEU A 132 2.76 11.95 -8.43
C LEU A 132 2.04 11.29 -9.62
N PHE A 133 0.77 11.62 -9.77
CA PHE A 133 0.00 11.30 -10.95
C PHE A 133 -0.09 12.52 -11.86
N GLN A 134 0.59 12.46 -13.00
CA GLN A 134 0.45 13.47 -14.04
C GLN A 134 -0.63 13.02 -15.03
N ILE A 135 -1.86 13.42 -14.73
CA ILE A 135 -2.98 13.26 -15.66
C ILE A 135 -2.81 14.31 -16.76
N VAL A 136 -2.18 13.92 -17.87
CA VAL A 136 -2.23 14.73 -19.09
C VAL A 136 -3.65 14.60 -19.64
N LEU A 137 -4.38 15.71 -19.69
CA LEU A 137 -5.69 15.76 -20.34
C LEU A 137 -5.50 15.40 -21.82
N TYR A 138 -5.87 14.17 -22.18
CA TYR A 138 -5.86 13.72 -23.55
C TYR A 138 -6.94 14.49 -24.31
N SER A 139 -6.52 15.37 -25.23
CA SER A 139 -7.41 16.09 -26.17
C SER A 139 -7.90 15.17 -27.30
N GLY A 140 -8.35 13.96 -26.97
CA GLY A 140 -8.99 13.05 -27.92
C GLY A 140 -10.52 13.16 -27.85
N PRO A 141 -11.26 12.60 -28.84
CA PRO A 141 -12.71 12.61 -28.81
C PRO A 141 -13.21 11.97 -27.51
N VAL A 142 -13.94 12.78 -26.75
CA VAL A 142 -14.41 12.50 -25.39
C VAL A 142 -15.30 11.25 -25.37
N GLN A 143 -14.75 10.09 -25.04
CA GLN A 143 -15.56 9.05 -24.41
C GLN A 143 -15.68 9.42 -22.94
N ARG A 144 -16.86 9.95 -22.56
CA ARG A 144 -17.19 10.32 -21.19
C ARG A 144 -17.19 9.06 -20.32
N ASN A 145 -16.05 8.77 -19.69
CA ASN A 145 -16.01 7.88 -18.54
C ASN A 145 -16.33 8.74 -17.29
N PRO A 146 -17.46 8.53 -16.59
CA PRO A 146 -17.95 9.47 -15.56
C PRO A 146 -17.13 9.51 -14.27
N PHE A 147 -15.98 8.84 -14.20
CA PHE A 147 -15.26 8.61 -12.94
C PHE A 147 -14.12 9.60 -12.62
N TYR A 148 -13.78 10.53 -13.51
CA TYR A 148 -12.60 11.38 -13.33
C TYR A 148 -12.96 12.84 -13.04
N LYS A 149 -12.86 13.24 -11.77
CA LYS A 149 -12.83 14.65 -11.34
C LYS A 149 -11.37 15.10 -11.15
N ARG A 150 -11.10 16.28 -11.73
CA ARG A 150 -9.95 17.21 -11.64
C ARG A 150 -8.72 16.81 -10.80
N ASN A 151 -7.56 17.07 -11.40
CA ASN A 151 -6.20 17.10 -10.84
C ASN A 151 -6.21 17.35 -9.33
N SER A 152 -5.94 16.28 -8.59
CA SER A 152 -5.70 16.32 -7.16
C SER A 152 -4.32 15.71 -6.94
N CYS A 153 -3.45 16.45 -6.25
CA CYS A 153 -2.28 15.84 -5.64
C CYS A 153 -2.81 14.86 -4.59
N VAL A 154 -2.88 13.57 -4.95
CA VAL A 154 -3.32 12.55 -4.01
C VAL A 154 -2.12 12.25 -3.11
N LYS A 155 -2.11 12.85 -1.91
CA LYS A 155 -1.33 12.30 -0.80
C LYS A 155 -1.88 10.90 -0.56
N ILE A 156 -1.16 9.87 -1.02
CA ILE A 156 -1.40 8.50 -0.57
C ILE A 156 -0.74 8.41 0.80
N SER A 157 -1.43 8.91 1.82
CA SER A 157 -1.20 8.44 3.18
C SER A 157 -1.70 7.00 3.17
N VAL A 158 -0.83 6.03 3.44
CA VAL A 158 -1.30 4.70 3.85
C VAL A 158 -1.78 4.82 5.31
N ASP A 159 -2.69 5.75 5.55
CA ASP A 159 -3.52 5.74 6.73
C ASP A 159 -4.46 4.56 6.58
N SER A 160 -4.56 3.78 7.64
CA SER A 160 -5.31 2.53 7.79
C SER A 160 -6.82 2.64 7.51
N HIS A 161 -7.30 3.74 6.91
CA HIS A 161 -8.69 4.03 6.61
C HIS A 161 -9.03 4.40 5.15
N LYS A 162 -8.08 4.61 4.21
CA LYS A 162 -8.43 4.77 2.78
C LYS A 162 -7.41 4.09 1.86
N LYS A 163 -7.92 3.13 1.06
CA LYS A 163 -7.16 2.24 0.18
C LYS A 163 -6.59 2.98 -1.03
N VAL A 164 -5.27 2.92 -1.21
CA VAL A 164 -4.64 2.80 -2.53
C VAL A 164 -3.58 1.70 -2.43
N PHE A 165 -3.79 0.61 -3.16
CA PHE A 165 -2.82 -0.48 -3.34
C PHE A 165 -2.01 -0.17 -4.58
N ILE A 166 -0.69 -0.06 -4.46
CA ILE A 166 0.25 -0.21 -5.58
C ILE A 166 1.27 -1.26 -5.14
N ARG A 167 1.55 -2.20 -6.05
CA ARG A 167 2.45 -3.36 -5.88
C ARG A 167 3.81 -2.97 -5.34
#